data_AF-A0A7C2LZI0-F1
#
_entry.id   AF-A0A7C2LZI0-F1
#
_cell.length_a   1.000
_cell.length_b   1.000
_cell.length_c   1.000
_cell.angle_alpha   90.00
_cell.angle_beta   90.00
_cell.angle_gamma   90.00
#
_symmetry.space_group_name_H-M   'P 1'
#
loop_
_entity.id
_entity.type
_entity.pdbx_description
1 polymer ?
#
loop_
_entity_poly.entity_id
_entity_poly.type
_entity_poly.pdbx_seq_one_letter_code
_entity_poly.pdbx_strand_id
1 'polypeptide(L)'
;MNKGLYIATLEPHSGKSLISLGLMRALLGKTVKVGYFRPIIGDPKPGKRDNHIDTVLKYFDLKLEYEDSFAYTRSEVIQKKNEGKSGEILDTIIRKYKKLEDNFDFVLVEGSDFSGEGSVFEFDENVLIAKNLGLPVIIIASGQGKTKEAL
;
A
#
# COMPACT_ATOMS: atom_id res chain seq x y z
N MET A 1 -17.34 8.15 8.34
CA MET A 1 -16.04 8.37 9.01
C MET A 1 -15.03 7.50 8.30
N ASN A 2 -13.83 8.01 8.02
CA ASN A 2 -12.87 7.29 7.20
C ASN A 2 -12.31 6.08 7.95
N LYS A 3 -12.41 4.87 7.36
CA LYS A 3 -11.99 3.61 8.00
C LYS A 3 -10.61 3.15 7.54
N GLY A 4 -9.75 4.05 7.07
CA GLY A 4 -8.43 3.65 6.61
C GLY A 4 -7.36 4.72 6.79
N LEU A 5 -6.12 4.27 6.60
CA LEU A 5 -4.92 5.09 6.66
C LEU A 5 -3.98 4.64 5.55
N TYR A 6 -3.53 5.58 4.75
CA TYR A 6 -2.59 5.33 3.68
C TYR A 6 -1.17 5.64 4.15
N ILE A 7 -0.23 4.74 3.89
CA ILE A 7 1.19 4.95 4.16
C ILE A 7 1.92 5.03 2.82
N ALA A 8 2.60 6.16 2.59
CA ALA A 8 3.48 6.36 1.44
C ALA A 8 4.89 6.74 1.92
N THR A 9 5.87 6.56 1.03
CA THR A 9 7.23 7.02 1.24
C THR A 9 7.65 7.97 0.11
N LEU A 10 8.74 8.70 0.29
CA LEU A 10 9.35 9.51 -0.79
C LEU A 10 10.57 8.83 -1.42
N GLU A 11 11.11 7.82 -0.74
CA GLU A 11 12.34 7.14 -1.11
C GLU A 11 12.31 5.67 -0.66
N PRO A 12 13.06 4.77 -1.33
CA PRO A 12 13.20 3.40 -0.89
C PRO A 12 13.96 3.34 0.46
N HIS A 13 13.83 2.21 1.17
CA HIS A 13 14.52 1.96 2.44
C HIS A 13 14.25 2.98 3.57
N SER A 14 13.13 3.70 3.52
CA SER A 14 12.73 4.68 4.54
C SER A 14 12.21 4.06 5.84
N GLY A 15 12.14 2.73 5.93
CA GLY A 15 11.56 2.02 7.07
C GLY A 15 10.04 1.86 7.03
N LYS A 16 9.39 2.13 5.88
CA LYS A 16 7.93 1.97 5.71
C LYS A 16 7.39 0.65 6.25
N SER A 17 8.01 -0.49 5.91
CA SER A 17 7.55 -1.81 6.36
C SER A 17 7.54 -1.92 7.89
N LEU A 18 8.55 -1.36 8.58
CA LEU A 18 8.62 -1.39 10.04
C LEU A 18 7.50 -0.55 10.67
N ILE A 19 7.23 0.62 10.07
CA ILE A 19 6.11 1.48 10.49
C ILE A 19 4.77 0.78 10.25
N SER A 20 4.58 0.14 9.10
CA SER A 20 3.37 -0.64 8.81
C SER A 20 3.14 -1.75 9.84
N LEU A 21 4.17 -2.54 10.16
CA LEU A 21 4.09 -3.60 11.18
C LEU A 21 3.76 -3.04 12.57
N GLY A 22 4.40 -1.92 12.95
CA GLY A 22 4.12 -1.23 14.21
C GLY A 22 2.68 -0.74 14.31
N LEU A 23 2.16 -0.13 13.23
CA LEU A 23 0.77 0.31 13.14
C LEU A 23 -0.21 -0.85 13.17
N MET A 24 0.03 -1.92 12.42
CA MET A 24 -0.78 -3.14 12.47
C MET A 24 -0.87 -3.69 13.89
N ARG A 25 0.26 -3.81 14.60
CA ARG A 25 0.29 -4.27 16.00
C ARG A 25 -0.50 -3.34 16.92
N ALA A 26 -0.34 -2.03 16.77
CA ALA A 26 -1.06 -1.05 17.58
C ALA A 26 -2.57 -1.05 17.33
N LEU A 27 -3.00 -1.26 16.08
CA LEU A 27 -4.41 -1.34 15.70
C LEU A 27 -5.06 -2.64 16.20
N LEU A 28 -4.41 -3.79 15.99
CA LEU A 28 -4.91 -5.09 16.45
C LEU A 28 -5.04 -5.18 17.98
N GLY A 29 -4.19 -4.46 18.72
CA GLY A 29 -4.29 -4.34 20.18
C GLY A 29 -5.55 -3.63 20.68
N LYS A 30 -6.35 -3.01 19.81
CA LYS A 30 -7.59 -2.28 20.15
C LYS A 30 -8.87 -3.08 19.91
N THR A 31 -8.79 -4.39 19.65
CA THR A 31 -9.97 -5.26 19.40
C THR A 31 -10.81 -4.86 18.19
N VAL A 32 -10.19 -4.22 17.20
CA VAL A 32 -10.82 -3.88 15.90
C VAL A 32 -10.43 -4.91 14.85
N LYS A 33 -11.33 -5.20 13.90
CA LYS A 33 -11.03 -6.07 12.76
C LYS A 33 -10.22 -5.27 11.73
N VAL A 34 -8.91 -5.55 11.64
CA VAL A 34 -7.98 -4.79 10.77
C VAL A 34 -7.75 -5.50 9.45
N GLY A 35 -7.98 -4.80 8.34
CA GLY A 35 -7.60 -5.22 6.99
C GLY A 35 -6.27 -4.60 6.57
N TYR A 36 -5.62 -5.22 5.59
CA TYR A 36 -4.36 -4.75 5.03
C TYR A 36 -4.42 -4.76 3.50
N PHE A 37 -3.96 -3.69 2.87
CA PHE A 37 -4.07 -3.53 1.41
C PHE A 37 -2.83 -2.87 0.82
N ARG A 38 -2.23 -3.47 -0.20
CA ARG A 38 -1.22 -2.86 -1.07
C ARG A 38 -1.80 -2.70 -2.47
N PRO A 39 -2.29 -1.51 -2.86
CA PRO A 39 -2.96 -1.33 -4.15
C PRO A 39 -2.15 -1.86 -5.33
N ILE A 40 -0.84 -1.58 -5.32
CA ILE A 40 0.12 -2.03 -6.33
C ILE A 40 1.27 -2.71 -5.61
N ILE A 41 1.60 -3.92 -6.04
CA ILE A 41 2.76 -4.69 -5.56
C ILE A 41 3.86 -4.70 -6.62
N GLY A 42 5.05 -5.17 -6.25
CA GLY A 42 6.10 -5.47 -7.23
C GLY A 42 5.68 -6.61 -8.17
N ASP A 43 6.65 -7.23 -8.84
CA ASP A 43 6.41 -8.42 -9.66
C ASP A 43 7.02 -9.66 -8.98
N PRO A 44 6.27 -10.36 -8.09
CA PRO A 44 6.75 -11.61 -7.50
C PRO A 44 7.09 -12.65 -8.56
N LYS A 45 8.14 -13.43 -8.33
CA LYS A 45 8.46 -14.59 -9.17
C LYS A 45 7.28 -15.58 -9.18
N PRO A 46 7.10 -16.39 -10.25
CA PRO A 46 6.07 -17.41 -10.29
C PRO A 46 6.08 -18.30 -9.03
N GLY A 47 4.91 -18.50 -8.42
CA GLY A 47 4.76 -19.26 -7.18
C GLY A 47 5.26 -18.55 -5.91
N LYS A 48 5.65 -17.27 -6.00
CA LYS A 48 5.99 -16.42 -4.84
C LYS A 48 4.91 -15.37 -4.62
N ARG A 49 4.85 -14.91 -3.37
CA ARG A 49 3.95 -13.85 -2.90
C ARG A 49 4.75 -12.57 -2.63
N ASP A 50 4.08 -11.43 -2.66
CA ASP A 50 4.63 -10.16 -2.19
C ASP A 50 5.04 -10.31 -0.72
N ASN A 51 6.27 -9.92 -0.41
CA ASN A 51 6.86 -10.14 0.90
C ASN A 51 6.12 -9.38 2.00
N HIS A 52 5.62 -8.16 1.72
CA HIS A 52 4.96 -7.34 2.73
C HIS A 52 3.60 -7.92 3.08
N ILE A 53 2.80 -8.28 2.07
CA ILE A 53 1.52 -8.95 2.28
C ILE A 53 1.73 -10.27 3.01
N ASP A 54 2.61 -11.14 2.50
CA ASP A 54 2.81 -12.47 3.08
C ASP A 54 3.28 -12.38 4.55
N THR A 55 4.14 -11.41 4.86
CA THR A 55 4.58 -11.12 6.23
C THR A 55 3.41 -10.67 7.10
N VAL A 56 2.63 -9.67 6.68
CA VAL A 56 1.52 -9.13 7.49
C VAL A 56 0.45 -10.19 7.73
N LEU A 57 0.05 -10.94 6.69
CA LEU A 57 -0.96 -11.98 6.81
C LEU A 57 -0.53 -13.09 7.77
N LYS A 58 0.70 -13.60 7.64
CA LYS A 58 1.21 -14.71 8.47
C LYS A 58 1.55 -14.27 9.89
N TYR A 59 2.19 -13.12 10.06
CA TYR A 59 2.67 -12.67 11.36
C TYR A 59 1.51 -12.31 12.29
N PHE A 60 0.44 -11.72 11.74
CA PHE A 60 -0.74 -11.32 12.51
C PHE A 60 -1.92 -12.28 12.41
N ASP A 61 -1.77 -13.40 11.69
CA ASP A 61 -2.84 -14.37 11.41
C ASP A 61 -4.13 -13.68 10.90
N LEU A 62 -3.97 -12.77 9.94
CA LEU A 62 -5.11 -12.02 9.42
C LEU A 62 -6.01 -12.93 8.58
N LYS A 63 -7.31 -12.92 8.90
CA LYS A 63 -8.36 -13.58 8.11
C LYS A 63 -8.68 -12.76 6.84
N LEU A 64 -7.69 -12.68 5.95
CA LEU A 64 -7.75 -11.98 4.68
C LEU A 64 -7.02 -12.82 3.62
N GLU A 65 -7.70 -13.10 2.51
CA GLU A 65 -7.10 -13.81 1.39
C GLU A 65 -6.02 -12.95 0.71
N TYR A 66 -4.94 -13.59 0.26
CA TYR A 66 -3.80 -12.91 -0.36
C TYR A 66 -4.23 -12.08 -1.58
N GLU A 67 -5.10 -12.63 -2.41
CA GLU A 67 -5.59 -12.06 -3.66
C GLU A 67 -6.53 -10.85 -3.44
N ASP A 68 -7.11 -10.73 -2.25
CA ASP A 68 -7.92 -9.58 -1.85
C ASP A 68 -7.06 -8.42 -1.29
N SER A 69 -5.78 -8.66 -0.98
CA SER A 69 -4.89 -7.67 -0.36
C SER A 69 -4.11 -6.79 -1.36
N PHE A 70 -4.27 -6.98 -2.67
CA PHE A 70 -3.67 -6.12 -3.71
C PHE A 70 -4.55 -6.03 -4.95
N ALA A 71 -4.34 -5.04 -5.82
CA ALA A 71 -5.08 -4.91 -7.08
C ALA A 71 -4.25 -5.32 -8.31
N TYR A 72 -3.01 -4.82 -8.41
CA TYR A 72 -2.15 -5.04 -9.57
C TYR A 72 -0.70 -5.28 -9.19
N THR A 73 0.03 -5.97 -10.05
CA THR A 73 1.49 -5.89 -10.09
C THR A 73 1.95 -4.64 -10.84
N ARG A 74 3.19 -4.24 -10.61
CA ARG A 74 3.82 -3.12 -11.31
C ARG A 74 3.76 -3.28 -12.83
N SER A 75 4.08 -4.47 -13.35
CA SER A 75 4.05 -4.74 -14.79
C SER A 75 2.64 -4.62 -15.38
N GLU A 76 1.60 -5.05 -14.66
CA GLU A 76 0.21 -4.88 -15.09
C GLU A 76 -0.21 -3.42 -15.18
N VAL A 77 0.22 -2.59 -14.21
CA VAL A 77 -0.05 -1.14 -14.22
C VAL A 77 0.63 -0.48 -15.41
N ILE A 78 1.90 -0.80 -15.68
CA ILE A 78 2.64 -0.25 -16.83
C ILE A 78 1.94 -0.63 -18.14
N GLN A 79 1.56 -1.90 -18.30
CA GLN A 79 0.87 -2.38 -19.49
C GLN A 79 -0.46 -1.62 -19.70
N LYS A 80 -1.30 -1.53 -18.66
CA LYS A 80 -2.60 -0.84 -18.74
C LYS A 80 -2.44 0.64 -19.05
N LYS A 81 -1.43 1.31 -18.48
CA LYS A 81 -1.13 2.72 -18.80
C LYS A 81 -0.74 2.89 -20.26
N ASN A 82 0.10 2.01 -20.81
CA ASN A 82 0.47 2.04 -22.23
C ASN A 82 -0.73 1.81 -23.15
N GLU A 83 -1.75 1.09 -22.67
CA GLU A 83 -3.04 0.90 -23.36
C GLU A 83 -4.05 2.06 -23.14
N GLY A 84 -3.67 3.11 -22.41
CA GLY A 84 -4.56 4.26 -22.10
C GLY A 84 -5.62 3.96 -21.03
N LYS A 85 -5.46 2.89 -20.25
CA LYS A 85 -6.45 2.36 -19.28
C LYS A 85 -6.20 2.80 -17.83
N SER A 86 -5.66 4.00 -17.61
CA SER A 86 -5.38 4.52 -16.27
C SER A 86 -6.63 4.63 -15.38
N GLY A 87 -7.79 4.96 -15.96
CA GLY A 87 -9.06 4.99 -15.22
C GLY A 87 -9.47 3.62 -14.68
N GLU A 88 -9.27 2.56 -15.47
CA GLU A 88 -9.58 1.18 -15.06
C GLU A 88 -8.73 0.72 -13.87
N ILE A 89 -7.47 1.16 -13.83
CA ILE A 89 -6.57 0.88 -12.70
C ILE A 89 -7.15 1.45 -11.41
N LEU A 90 -7.50 2.75 -11.42
CA LEU A 90 -8.08 3.44 -10.27
C LEU A 90 -9.41 2.82 -9.85
N ASP A 91 -10.32 2.58 -10.79
CA ASP A 91 -11.63 2.01 -10.50
C ASP A 91 -11.49 0.64 -9.83
N THR A 92 -10.54 -0.18 -10.27
CA THR A 92 -10.29 -1.50 -9.69
C THR A 92 -9.72 -1.39 -8.28
N ILE A 93 -8.79 -0.48 -8.04
CA ILE A 93 -8.23 -0.21 -6.71
C ILE A 93 -9.34 0.25 -5.75
N ILE A 94 -10.21 1.18 -6.20
CA ILE A 94 -11.35 1.67 -5.40
C ILE A 94 -12.31 0.53 -5.07
N ARG A 95 -12.69 -0.30 -6.06
CA ARG A 95 -13.59 -1.44 -5.82
C ARG A 95 -13.01 -2.43 -4.81
N LYS A 96 -11.73 -2.79 -4.94
CA LYS A 96 -11.08 -3.70 -3.98
C LYS A 96 -11.00 -3.08 -2.58
N TYR A 97 -10.62 -1.81 -2.48
CA TYR A 97 -10.61 -1.11 -1.19
C TYR A 97 -12.00 -1.09 -0.55
N LYS A 98 -13.07 -0.81 -1.31
CA LYS A 98 -14.44 -0.80 -0.78
C LYS A 98 -14.86 -2.16 -0.22
N LYS A 99 -14.51 -3.26 -0.90
CA LYS A 99 -14.73 -4.61 -0.37
C LYS A 99 -14.04 -4.81 0.98
N LEU A 100 -12.84 -4.26 1.18
CA LEU A 100 -12.15 -4.32 2.47
C LEU A 100 -12.81 -3.40 3.51
N GLU A 101 -13.18 -2.17 3.14
CA GLU A 101 -13.86 -1.22 4.01
C GLU A 101 -15.19 -1.75 4.58
N ASP A 102 -15.92 -2.55 3.79
CA ASP A 102 -17.17 -3.19 4.20
C ASP A 102 -16.95 -4.35 5.18
N ASN A 103 -15.79 -5.01 5.11
CA ASN A 103 -15.49 -6.22 5.87
C ASN A 103 -14.61 -5.99 7.10
N PHE A 104 -13.98 -4.82 7.22
CA PHE A 104 -13.03 -4.50 8.28
C PHE A 104 -13.38 -3.16 8.93
N ASP A 105 -13.10 -3.04 10.24
CA ASP A 105 -13.33 -1.80 10.99
C ASP A 105 -12.30 -0.73 10.64
N PHE A 106 -11.09 -1.18 10.26
CA PHE A 106 -9.99 -0.34 9.84
C PHE A 106 -9.16 -1.03 8.75
N VAL A 107 -8.72 -0.30 7.73
CA VAL A 107 -7.85 -0.82 6.66
C VAL A 107 -6.57 -0.02 6.62
N LEU A 108 -5.43 -0.69 6.87
CA LEU A 108 -4.12 -0.10 6.63
C LEU A 108 -3.77 -0.29 5.15
N VAL A 109 -3.63 0.81 4.43
CA VAL A 109 -3.24 0.82 3.02
C VAL A 109 -1.77 1.19 2.93
N GLU A 110 -0.94 0.29 2.40
CA GLU A 110 0.48 0.53 2.19
C GLU A 110 0.77 0.74 0.70
N GLY A 111 1.22 1.94 0.35
CA GLY A 111 1.62 2.30 -1.02
C GLY A 111 2.87 1.55 -1.47
N SER A 112 3.13 1.59 -2.78
CA SER A 112 4.30 0.93 -3.37
C SER A 112 5.60 1.59 -2.90
N ASP A 113 6.67 0.79 -2.90
CA ASP A 113 8.02 1.23 -2.56
C ASP A 113 8.72 1.79 -3.81
N PHE A 114 9.39 2.93 -3.67
CA PHE A 114 10.09 3.68 -4.72
C PHE A 114 11.39 3.02 -5.21
N SER A 115 11.39 1.70 -5.34
CA SER A 115 12.59 0.94 -5.69
C SER A 115 12.65 0.69 -7.20
N GLY A 116 13.54 1.39 -7.90
CA GLY A 116 13.91 1.10 -9.31
C GLY A 116 13.83 2.31 -10.25
N GLU A 117 14.06 2.05 -11.55
CA GLU A 117 13.86 3.04 -12.62
C GLU A 117 12.37 3.39 -12.73
N GLY A 118 12.04 4.70 -12.71
CA GLY A 118 10.66 5.19 -12.77
C GLY A 118 10.08 5.72 -11.44
N SER A 119 10.91 5.90 -10.41
CA SER A 119 10.50 6.35 -9.06
C SER A 119 9.65 7.63 -9.02
N VAL A 120 9.87 8.59 -9.92
CA VAL A 120 9.03 9.81 -10.00
C VAL A 120 7.58 9.48 -10.35
N PHE A 121 7.35 8.52 -11.25
CA PHE A 121 6.00 8.11 -11.66
C PHE A 121 5.26 7.38 -10.55
N GLU A 122 5.95 6.76 -9.60
CA GLU A 122 5.34 6.01 -8.50
C GLU A 122 4.81 6.91 -7.39
N PHE A 123 5.31 8.16 -7.27
CA PHE A 123 4.81 9.12 -6.28
C PHE A 123 3.44 9.66 -6.66
N ASP A 124 3.31 10.08 -7.91
CA ASP A 124 2.05 10.58 -8.44
C ASP A 124 0.95 9.52 -8.33
N GLU A 125 1.28 8.23 -8.49
CA GLU A 125 0.34 7.14 -8.28
C GLU A 125 -0.09 6.98 -6.81
N ASN A 126 0.84 6.98 -5.86
CA ASN A 126 0.48 6.90 -4.44
C ASN A 126 -0.41 8.07 -4.02
N VAL A 127 -0.09 9.30 -4.47
CA VAL A 127 -0.89 10.50 -4.24
C VAL A 127 -2.28 10.37 -4.87
N LEU A 128 -2.35 9.96 -6.13
CA LEU A 128 -3.60 9.82 -6.87
C LEU A 128 -4.50 8.76 -6.23
N ILE A 129 -3.95 7.60 -5.86
CA ILE A 129 -4.67 6.54 -5.18
C ILE A 129 -5.19 7.02 -3.82
N ALA A 130 -4.31 7.57 -2.97
CA ALA A 130 -4.71 8.04 -1.64
C ALA A 130 -5.83 9.09 -1.72
N LYS A 131 -5.72 10.03 -2.67
CA LYS A 131 -6.74 11.05 -2.94
C LYS A 131 -8.08 10.44 -3.33
N ASN A 132 -8.09 9.46 -4.25
CA ASN A 132 -9.33 8.84 -4.74
C ASN A 132 -9.97 7.89 -3.72
N LEU A 133 -9.16 7.25 -2.86
CA LEU A 133 -9.67 6.52 -1.69
C LEU A 133 -10.14 7.47 -0.58
N GLY A 134 -9.79 8.75 -0.67
CA GLY A 134 -10.14 9.78 0.30
C GLY A 134 -9.45 9.62 1.65
N LEU A 135 -8.34 8.88 1.74
CA LEU A 135 -7.71 8.46 3.00
C LEU A 135 -6.78 9.52 3.60
N PRO A 136 -6.70 9.65 4.94
CA PRO A 136 -5.58 10.33 5.56
C PRO A 136 -4.27 9.60 5.21
N VAL A 137 -3.18 10.36 5.08
CA VAL A 137 -1.90 9.86 4.60
C VAL A 137 -0.80 10.11 5.63
N ILE A 138 0.02 9.09 5.90
CA ILE A 138 1.33 9.24 6.54
C ILE A 138 2.38 9.15 5.44
N ILE A 139 3.17 10.22 5.31
CA ILE A 139 4.36 10.23 4.45
C ILE A 139 5.58 9.91 5.31
N ILE A 140 6.36 8.94 4.87
CA ILE A 140 7.59 8.50 5.52
C ILE A 140 8.78 8.95 4.68
N ALA A 141 9.73 9.62 5.32
CA ALA A 141 11.00 10.00 4.72
C ALA A 141 12.14 9.48 5.59
N SER A 142 13.25 9.10 4.94
CA SER A 142 14.48 8.75 5.62
C SER A 142 15.23 10.02 6.00
N GLY A 143 15.67 10.10 7.26
CA GLY A 143 16.64 11.09 7.72
C GLY A 143 18.09 10.63 7.61
N GLN A 144 18.34 9.42 7.09
CA GLN A 144 19.70 8.89 6.99
C GLN A 144 20.53 9.76 6.05
N GLY A 145 21.62 10.33 6.58
CA GLY A 145 22.52 11.18 5.80
C GLY A 145 21.95 12.57 5.46
N LYS A 146 20.80 12.96 6.01
CA LYS A 146 20.19 14.28 5.79
C LYS A 146 20.40 15.20 7.00
N THR A 147 20.60 16.49 6.72
CA THR A 147 20.59 17.54 7.75
C THR A 147 19.14 17.93 8.07
N LYS A 148 18.93 18.72 9.13
CA LYS A 148 17.59 19.21 9.49
C LYS A 148 16.96 20.06 8.40
N GLU A 149 17.77 20.79 7.64
CA GLU A 149 17.35 21.66 6.54
C GLU A 149 17.08 20.89 5.24
N ALA A 150 17.55 19.64 5.15
CA ALA A 150 17.41 18.76 3.98
C ALA A 150 16.35 17.65 4.16
N LEU A 151 15.68 17.63 5.32
CA LEU A 151 14.49 16.81 5.61
C LEU A 151 13.23 17.50 5.09
#